data_AF-A0A7Y3C2N8-F1
#
_entry.id   AF-A0A7Y3C2N8-F1
#
_cell.length_a   1.000
_cell.length_b   1.000
_cell.length_c   1.000
_cell.angle_alpha   90.00
_cell.angle_beta   90.00
_cell.angle_gamma   90.00
#
_symmetry.space_group_name_H-M   'P 1'
#
loop_
_entity.id
_entity.type
_entity.pdbx_description
1 polymer ?
#
loop_
_entity_poly.entity_id
_entity_poly.type
_entity_poly.pdbx_seq_one_letter_code
_entity_poly.pdbx_strand_id
1 'polypeptide(L)'
;MSVLSEAGRVRMTAPDAADLLVSGNGAGLDQRPPQGAVVILPPADETLLPALNRRLADAGIPWAFQPAPRVGQSSLVGDALPPVLEGVTVRHAFDMVPVGDPAAPPRTLAEADGRPWAVEGRGPSGRRYLLLASPLDRDATSLPVSTSMLRFVDWLASEWSGTGLALAERVVGDHLPAPDGATTVRFPSGSQIEIDGTRTVRGTGEAGFYRFLVGDSTLSVVALNPPRSESRLEPLSEDRISSAIGPEVSVVEREAEWRGEVFRERQGPELWNRLLLSALLLLLIEAFAATSGTGSPLGIRRDSESAPGARPAPSELVGSATSGSS
;
A
#
# COMPACT_ATOMS: atom_id res chain seq x y z
N MET A 1 2.73 -14.81 -9.58
CA MET A 1 3.42 -14.31 -10.78
C MET A 1 2.50 -14.21 -12.00
N SER A 2 1.60 -15.17 -12.27
CA SER A 2 0.67 -15.11 -13.43
C SER A 2 -0.22 -13.86 -13.44
N VAL A 3 -0.76 -13.46 -12.29
CA VAL A 3 -1.65 -12.28 -12.18
C VAL A 3 -0.94 -10.96 -12.52
N LEU A 4 0.36 -10.83 -12.23
CA LEU A 4 1.14 -9.62 -12.55
C LEU A 4 1.55 -9.58 -14.04
N SER A 5 1.74 -10.75 -14.65
CA SER A 5 1.97 -10.92 -16.08
C SER A 5 0.72 -10.59 -16.90
N GLU A 6 -0.45 -11.10 -16.50
CA GLU A 6 -1.73 -10.85 -17.21
C GLU A 6 -2.15 -9.38 -17.17
N ALA A 7 -1.82 -8.66 -16.10
CA ALA A 7 -2.09 -7.22 -15.99
C ALA A 7 -1.11 -6.33 -16.79
N GLY A 8 -0.15 -6.93 -17.52
CA GLY A 8 0.85 -6.19 -18.31
C GLY A 8 1.84 -5.36 -17.50
N ARG A 9 1.90 -5.56 -16.18
CA ARG A 9 2.73 -4.77 -15.25
C ARG A 9 4.16 -5.30 -15.12
N VAL A 10 4.36 -6.59 -15.36
CA VAL A 10 5.68 -7.25 -15.32
C VAL A 10 5.81 -8.14 -16.53
N ARG A 11 6.90 -7.98 -17.29
CA ARG A 11 7.23 -8.86 -18.42
C ARG A 11 8.45 -9.69 -18.06
N MET A 12 8.29 -11.02 -18.09
CA MET A 12 9.47 -11.89 -18.00
C MET A 12 10.27 -11.78 -19.29
N THR A 13 11.57 -11.55 -19.15
CA THR A 13 12.50 -11.40 -20.27
C THR A 13 13.79 -12.14 -19.94
N ALA A 14 14.67 -12.28 -20.93
CA ALA A 14 15.99 -12.83 -20.72
C ALA A 14 16.80 -11.94 -19.75
N PRO A 15 17.67 -12.51 -18.90
CA PRO A 15 18.37 -11.77 -17.84
C PRO A 15 19.18 -10.56 -18.34
N ASP A 16 19.67 -10.62 -19.58
CA ASP A 16 20.44 -9.57 -20.27
C ASP A 16 19.60 -8.37 -20.74
N ALA A 17 18.27 -8.52 -20.81
CA ALA A 17 17.32 -7.48 -21.17
C ALA A 17 16.44 -7.03 -19.98
N ALA A 18 16.74 -7.49 -18.76
CA ALA A 18 15.92 -7.22 -17.58
C ALA A 18 16.32 -5.92 -16.87
N ASP A 19 15.32 -5.08 -16.60
CA ASP A 19 15.40 -3.89 -15.77
C ASP A 19 15.60 -4.21 -14.27
N LEU A 20 15.01 -5.33 -13.84
CA LEU A 20 15.13 -5.89 -12.50
C LEU A 20 15.39 -7.39 -12.59
N LEU A 21 16.54 -7.83 -12.08
CA LEU A 21 16.87 -9.24 -11.94
C LEU A 21 16.57 -9.71 -10.51
N VAL A 22 15.69 -10.71 -10.37
CA VAL A 22 15.52 -11.44 -9.10
C VAL A 22 16.37 -12.70 -9.15
N SER A 23 17.45 -12.71 -8.36
CA SER A 23 18.50 -13.72 -8.39
C SER A 23 18.42 -14.63 -7.18
N GLY A 24 17.82 -15.81 -7.35
CA GLY A 24 17.86 -16.88 -6.35
C GLY A 24 19.23 -17.55 -6.32
N ASN A 25 19.85 -17.63 -5.14
CA ASN A 25 21.18 -18.21 -4.95
C ASN A 25 22.26 -17.60 -5.89
N GLY A 26 22.14 -16.31 -6.22
CA GLY A 26 23.06 -15.62 -7.11
C GLY A 26 23.02 -16.07 -8.58
N ALA A 27 21.99 -16.79 -9.01
CA ALA A 27 21.82 -17.18 -10.41
C ALA A 27 21.67 -15.97 -11.34
N GLY A 28 22.41 -15.95 -12.45
CA GLY A 28 22.34 -14.87 -13.46
C GLY A 28 23.10 -13.60 -13.07
N LEU A 29 23.85 -13.57 -11.96
CA LEU A 29 24.72 -12.44 -11.62
C LEU A 29 25.84 -12.22 -12.64
N ASP A 30 26.24 -13.28 -13.34
CA ASP A 30 27.22 -13.31 -14.42
C ASP A 30 26.68 -12.77 -15.76
N GLN A 31 25.36 -12.81 -15.96
CA GLN A 31 24.68 -12.37 -17.19
C GLN A 31 24.38 -10.86 -17.09
N ARG A 32 25.02 -10.06 -17.95
CA ARG A 32 25.14 -8.60 -17.79
C ARG A 32 24.19 -7.80 -18.69
N PRO A 33 23.17 -7.13 -18.14
CA PRO A 33 22.79 -5.79 -18.58
C PRO A 33 23.61 -4.73 -17.82
N PRO A 34 24.09 -3.67 -18.48
CA PRO A 34 24.87 -2.60 -17.85
C PRO A 34 24.07 -1.67 -16.91
N GLN A 35 22.73 -1.74 -16.89
CA GLN A 35 21.89 -0.73 -16.21
C GLN A 35 20.77 -1.27 -15.30
N GLY A 36 20.52 -2.58 -15.27
CA GLY A 36 19.44 -3.16 -14.46
C GLY A 36 19.80 -3.34 -12.97
N ALA A 37 18.81 -3.22 -12.09
CA ALA A 37 18.95 -3.47 -10.65
C ALA A 37 18.85 -4.98 -10.32
N VAL A 38 19.40 -5.41 -9.18
CA VAL A 38 19.33 -6.82 -8.78
C VAL A 38 18.92 -7.05 -7.33
N VAL A 39 17.97 -7.95 -7.13
CA VAL A 39 17.59 -8.46 -5.81
C VAL A 39 18.15 -9.86 -5.68
N ILE A 40 18.99 -10.10 -4.67
CA ILE A 40 19.58 -11.41 -4.39
C ILE A 40 18.84 -12.04 -3.21
N LEU A 41 18.37 -13.26 -3.43
CA LEU A 41 17.71 -14.09 -2.44
C LEU A 41 18.63 -15.26 -2.07
N PRO A 42 18.86 -15.52 -0.77
CA PRO A 42 19.68 -16.63 -0.35
C PRO A 42 18.92 -17.96 -0.59
N PRO A 43 19.66 -19.07 -0.73
CA PRO A 43 19.05 -20.40 -0.84
C PRO A 43 18.36 -20.81 0.47
N ALA A 44 17.31 -21.63 0.37
CA ALA A 44 16.73 -22.27 1.56
C ALA A 44 17.66 -23.32 2.18
N ASP A 45 18.57 -23.88 1.39
CA ASP A 45 19.56 -24.86 1.81
C ASP A 45 20.92 -24.19 2.10
N GLU A 46 21.38 -24.28 3.34
CA GLU A 46 22.62 -23.67 3.81
C GLU A 46 23.88 -24.24 3.10
N THR A 47 23.80 -25.46 2.58
CA THR A 47 24.92 -26.09 1.84
C THR A 47 25.25 -25.36 0.54
N LEU A 48 24.34 -24.51 0.05
CA LEU A 48 24.52 -23.70 -1.15
C LEU A 48 25.17 -22.33 -0.87
N LEU A 49 25.32 -21.92 0.40
CA LEU A 49 25.95 -20.64 0.76
C LEU A 49 27.37 -20.44 0.19
N PRO A 50 28.27 -21.44 0.16
CA PRO A 50 29.58 -21.28 -0.46
C PRO A 50 29.51 -20.96 -1.96
N ALA A 51 28.49 -21.46 -2.66
CA ALA A 51 28.27 -21.13 -4.06
C ALA A 51 27.73 -19.71 -4.23
N LEU A 52 26.78 -19.29 -3.38
CA LEU A 52 26.29 -17.91 -3.34
C LEU A 52 27.41 -16.90 -3.10
N ASN A 53 28.19 -17.10 -2.03
CA ASN A 53 29.25 -16.18 -1.62
C ASN A 53 30.32 -16.00 -2.71
N ARG A 54 30.66 -17.07 -3.43
CA ARG A 54 31.56 -16.99 -4.58
C ARG A 54 30.99 -16.12 -5.70
N ARG A 55 29.70 -16.31 -6.05
CA ARG A 55 29.02 -15.52 -7.08
C ARG A 55 28.90 -14.04 -6.69
N LEU A 56 28.69 -13.74 -5.41
CA LEU A 56 28.71 -12.37 -4.90
C LEU A 56 30.10 -11.74 -5.04
N ALA A 57 31.15 -12.47 -4.67
CA ALA A 57 32.53 -12.02 -4.83
C ALA A 57 32.90 -11.78 -6.31
N ASP A 58 32.52 -12.70 -7.20
CA ASP A 58 32.73 -12.58 -8.65
C ASP A 58 31.97 -11.37 -9.24
N ALA A 59 30.82 -11.02 -8.65
CA ALA A 59 30.05 -9.82 -9.00
C ALA A 59 30.55 -8.53 -8.31
N GLY A 60 31.56 -8.63 -7.45
CA GLY A 60 32.11 -7.51 -6.67
C GLY A 60 31.17 -6.97 -5.59
N ILE A 61 30.22 -7.78 -5.11
CA ILE A 61 29.32 -7.42 -4.01
C ILE A 61 30.04 -7.71 -2.69
N PRO A 62 30.29 -6.70 -1.83
CA PRO A 62 31.17 -6.80 -0.66
C PRO A 62 30.46 -7.37 0.58
N TRP A 63 29.73 -8.48 0.40
CA TRP A 63 28.96 -9.14 1.45
C TRP A 63 29.04 -10.65 1.30
N ALA A 64 29.07 -11.34 2.43
CA ALA A 64 28.94 -12.78 2.51
C ALA A 64 27.82 -13.17 3.46
N PHE A 65 27.14 -14.26 3.11
CA PHE A 65 26.15 -14.92 3.94
C PHE A 65 26.83 -15.97 4.82
N GLN A 66 26.46 -16.00 6.10
CA GLN A 66 26.88 -17.00 7.07
C GLN A 66 25.64 -17.67 7.67
N PRO A 67 25.73 -18.97 8.05
CA PRO A 67 24.70 -19.61 8.85
C PRO A 67 24.48 -18.82 10.14
N ALA A 68 23.22 -18.46 10.42
CA ALA A 68 22.85 -17.86 11.69
C ALA A 68 22.16 -18.90 12.56
N PRO A 69 22.35 -18.86 13.89
CA PRO A 69 21.52 -19.65 14.79
C PRO A 69 20.05 -19.27 14.58
N ARG A 70 19.16 -20.27 14.51
CA ARG A 70 17.72 -20.03 14.46
C ARG A 70 17.28 -19.38 15.77
N VAL A 71 17.07 -18.08 15.71
CA VAL A 71 16.34 -17.34 16.74
C VAL A 71 14.85 -17.59 16.48
N GLY A 72 14.00 -17.37 17.48
CA GLY A 72 12.54 -17.42 17.31
C GLY A 72 12.03 -16.41 16.27
N GLN A 73 10.73 -16.17 16.27
CA GLN A 73 10.13 -15.20 15.36
C GLN A 73 10.51 -13.77 15.77
N SER A 74 10.98 -12.95 14.83
CA SER A 74 11.24 -11.52 15.01
C SER A 74 10.51 -10.70 13.95
N SER A 75 10.23 -9.44 14.24
CA SER A 75 9.65 -8.50 13.27
C SER A 75 10.76 -7.68 12.61
N LEU A 76 10.53 -7.25 11.36
CA LEU A 76 11.41 -6.30 10.69
C LEU A 76 11.30 -4.91 11.31
N VAL A 77 12.45 -4.28 11.56
CA VAL A 77 12.59 -2.92 12.10
C VAL A 77 13.68 -2.16 11.33
N GLY A 78 13.76 -0.84 11.48
CA GLY A 78 14.85 -0.02 10.96
C GLY A 78 14.40 1.37 10.50
N ASP A 79 15.29 2.35 10.58
CA ASP A 79 14.99 3.75 10.21
C ASP A 79 14.68 3.93 8.72
N ALA A 80 15.21 3.02 7.90
CA ALA A 80 15.02 2.98 6.46
C ALA A 80 14.03 1.90 6.00
N LEU A 81 13.24 1.34 6.93
CA LEU A 81 12.31 0.26 6.65
C LEU A 81 11.25 0.72 5.65
N PRO A 82 11.16 0.08 4.46
CA PRO A 82 10.08 0.37 3.53
C PRO A 82 8.72 0.03 4.16
N PRO A 83 7.68 0.87 4.00
CA PRO A 83 6.34 0.58 4.55
C PRO A 83 5.75 -0.76 4.09
N VAL A 84 6.18 -1.24 2.92
CA VAL A 84 5.78 -2.55 2.38
C VAL A 84 6.31 -3.73 3.19
N LEU A 85 7.31 -3.52 4.04
CA LEU A 85 7.91 -4.54 4.90
C LEU A 85 7.46 -4.43 6.38
N GLU A 86 6.64 -3.44 6.72
CA GLU A 86 6.08 -3.30 8.05
C GLU A 86 5.21 -4.51 8.42
N GLY A 87 5.36 -4.99 9.66
CA GLY A 87 4.63 -6.16 10.17
C GLY A 87 5.06 -7.51 9.57
N VAL A 88 6.06 -7.55 8.69
CA VAL A 88 6.66 -8.80 8.21
C VAL A 88 7.46 -9.43 9.35
N THR A 89 7.28 -10.73 9.51
CA THR A 89 7.96 -11.51 10.53
C THR A 89 8.94 -12.47 9.91
N VAL A 90 10.13 -12.54 10.49
CA VAL A 90 11.25 -13.39 10.12
C VAL A 90 11.33 -14.55 11.10
N ARG A 91 11.46 -15.76 10.58
CA ARG A 91 11.66 -17.00 11.34
C ARG A 91 13.04 -17.62 11.10
N HIS A 92 13.62 -17.37 9.93
CA HIS A 92 14.95 -17.79 9.59
C HIS A 92 15.60 -16.77 8.67
N ALA A 93 16.79 -16.32 9.04
CA ALA A 93 17.62 -15.41 8.27
C ALA A 93 19.08 -15.86 8.43
N PHE A 94 19.87 -15.61 7.41
CA PHE A 94 21.32 -15.76 7.44
C PHE A 94 21.98 -14.49 7.96
N ASP A 95 23.15 -14.62 8.57
CA ASP A 95 23.94 -13.46 8.96
C ASP A 95 24.61 -12.90 7.70
N MET A 96 24.42 -11.60 7.46
CA MET A 96 25.12 -10.88 6.41
C MET A 96 26.33 -10.18 7.03
N VAL A 97 27.52 -10.48 6.51
CA VAL A 97 28.78 -9.91 7.00
C VAL A 97 29.48 -9.17 5.86
N PRO A 98 29.91 -7.92 6.05
CA PRO A 98 30.66 -7.20 5.03
C PRO A 98 32.00 -7.90 4.78
N VAL A 99 32.41 -7.95 3.51
CA VAL A 99 33.68 -8.53 3.08
C VAL A 99 34.50 -7.47 2.34
N GLY A 100 35.68 -7.17 2.89
CA GLY A 100 36.54 -6.11 2.40
C GLY A 100 36.01 -4.71 2.72
N ASP A 101 36.62 -3.70 2.10
CA ASP A 101 36.21 -2.30 2.24
C ASP A 101 35.37 -1.88 1.02
N PRO A 102 34.04 -1.71 1.17
CA PRO A 102 33.19 -1.30 0.08
C PRO A 102 33.50 0.15 -0.34
N ALA A 103 33.53 0.41 -1.65
CA ALA A 103 33.79 1.76 -2.18
C ALA A 103 32.72 2.79 -1.78
N ALA A 104 31.50 2.33 -1.48
CA ALA A 104 30.42 3.12 -0.90
C ALA A 104 29.79 2.34 0.25
N PRO A 105 29.47 2.99 1.38
CA PRO A 105 28.88 2.30 2.52
C PRO A 105 27.52 1.71 2.11
N PRO A 106 27.30 0.40 2.28
CA PRO A 106 25.99 -0.20 2.09
C PRO A 106 25.01 0.36 3.13
N ARG A 107 23.74 0.50 2.74
CA ARG A 107 22.68 0.97 3.63
C ARG A 107 21.81 -0.20 4.05
N THR A 108 21.67 -0.40 5.35
CA THR A 108 20.69 -1.34 5.91
C THR A 108 19.30 -0.73 5.80
N LEU A 109 18.40 -1.40 5.09
CA LEU A 109 16.99 -1.01 4.96
C LEU A 109 16.14 -1.61 6.08
N ALA A 110 16.42 -2.84 6.47
CA ALA A 110 15.68 -3.53 7.51
C ALA A 110 16.61 -4.42 8.32
N GLU A 111 16.26 -4.59 9.59
CA GLU A 111 16.93 -5.43 10.56
C GLU A 111 15.94 -6.43 11.17
N ALA A 112 16.45 -7.60 11.53
CA ALA A 112 15.75 -8.61 12.28
C ALA A 112 16.62 -8.99 13.48
N ASP A 113 16.11 -8.79 14.70
CA ASP A 113 16.85 -9.07 15.94
C ASP A 113 18.21 -8.34 16.02
N GLY A 114 18.25 -7.07 15.58
CA GLY A 114 19.45 -6.23 15.55
C GLY A 114 20.50 -6.63 14.50
N ARG A 115 20.15 -7.51 13.56
CA ARG A 115 21.03 -7.94 12.46
C ARG A 115 20.48 -7.46 11.12
N PRO A 116 21.34 -7.10 10.15
CA PRO A 116 20.88 -6.71 8.83
C PRO A 116 20.03 -7.81 8.18
N TRP A 117 18.82 -7.46 7.76
CA TRP A 117 17.91 -8.34 7.02
C TRP A 117 17.78 -7.93 5.56
N ALA A 118 17.70 -6.62 5.28
CA ALA A 118 17.73 -6.09 3.93
C ALA A 118 18.86 -5.06 3.81
N VAL A 119 19.77 -5.25 2.86
CA VAL A 119 20.90 -4.35 2.64
C VAL A 119 20.93 -3.92 1.18
N GLU A 120 20.97 -2.62 0.94
CA GLU A 120 21.18 -2.06 -0.38
C GLU A 120 22.60 -1.50 -0.57
N GLY A 121 23.06 -1.55 -1.80
CA GLY A 121 24.32 -0.93 -2.18
C GLY A 121 24.50 -0.83 -3.69
N ARG A 122 25.71 -0.45 -4.08
CA ARG A 122 26.12 -0.38 -5.49
C ARG A 122 27.37 -1.21 -5.70
N GLY A 123 27.34 -2.04 -6.72
CA GLY A 123 28.51 -2.81 -7.15
C GLY A 123 29.52 -1.93 -7.91
N PRO A 124 30.68 -2.51 -8.30
CA PRO A 124 31.75 -1.77 -8.99
C PRO A 124 31.32 -1.14 -10.32
N SER A 125 30.32 -1.71 -11.00
CA SER A 125 29.75 -1.17 -12.24
C SER A 125 28.70 -0.07 -12.03
N GLY A 126 28.43 0.32 -10.77
CA GLY A 126 27.35 1.26 -10.41
C GLY A 126 25.96 0.62 -10.32
N ARG A 127 25.83 -0.66 -10.69
CA ARG A 127 24.59 -1.45 -10.57
C ARG A 127 24.11 -1.52 -9.13
N ARG A 128 22.83 -1.21 -8.92
CA ARG A 128 22.18 -1.32 -7.60
C ARG A 128 21.93 -2.77 -7.27
N TYR A 129 22.22 -3.17 -6.03
CA TYR A 129 21.88 -4.47 -5.50
C TYR A 129 21.08 -4.35 -4.19
N LEU A 130 20.20 -5.32 -3.94
CA LEU A 130 19.52 -5.54 -2.68
C LEU A 130 19.77 -6.99 -2.25
N LEU A 131 20.29 -7.17 -1.05
CA LEU A 131 20.45 -8.46 -0.41
C LEU A 131 19.32 -8.65 0.59
N LEU A 132 18.66 -9.81 0.57
CA LEU A 132 17.78 -10.24 1.65
C LEU A 132 18.47 -11.33 2.46
N ALA A 133 18.35 -11.31 3.78
CA ALA A 133 18.91 -12.31 4.68
C ALA A 133 18.10 -13.60 4.71
N SER A 134 16.83 -13.56 4.29
CA SER A 134 15.93 -14.73 4.29
C SER A 134 15.58 -15.17 2.88
N PRO A 135 15.47 -16.49 2.64
CA PRO A 135 14.75 -17.02 1.49
C PRO A 135 13.30 -16.50 1.48
N LEU A 136 12.72 -16.31 0.29
CA LEU A 136 11.30 -15.94 0.16
C LEU A 136 10.40 -17.18 0.13
N ASP A 137 10.41 -17.93 1.23
CA ASP A 137 9.48 -19.01 1.49
C ASP A 137 8.75 -18.81 2.83
N ARG A 138 7.68 -19.58 3.02
CA ARG A 138 6.80 -19.44 4.20
C ARG A 138 7.48 -19.84 5.50
N ASP A 139 8.52 -20.66 5.45
CA ASP A 139 9.19 -21.20 6.64
C ASP A 139 10.22 -20.18 7.15
N ALA A 140 10.82 -19.39 6.27
CA ALA A 140 11.78 -18.33 6.59
C ALA A 140 11.14 -16.97 6.91
N THR A 141 10.07 -16.57 6.20
CA THR A 141 9.42 -15.26 6.38
C THR A 141 7.92 -15.30 6.12
N SER A 142 7.15 -14.41 6.75
CA SER A 142 5.72 -14.26 6.45
C SER A 142 5.45 -13.52 5.14
N LEU A 143 6.46 -12.89 4.52
CA LEU A 143 6.28 -12.04 3.35
C LEU A 143 5.57 -12.77 2.18
N PRO A 144 5.96 -13.98 1.73
CA PRO A 144 5.33 -14.64 0.57
C PRO A 144 3.85 -15.00 0.77
N VAL A 145 3.40 -15.13 2.02
CA VAL A 145 2.02 -15.49 2.37
C VAL A 145 1.19 -14.30 2.85
N SER A 146 1.78 -13.10 2.89
CA SER A 146 1.09 -11.87 3.27
C SER A 146 0.63 -11.07 2.05
N THR A 147 -0.30 -10.14 2.29
CA THR A 147 -0.72 -9.17 1.27
C THR A 147 0.41 -8.21 0.88
N SER A 148 1.44 -8.10 1.71
CA SER A 148 2.63 -7.27 1.47
C SER A 148 3.51 -7.80 0.34
N MET A 149 3.45 -9.08 -0.02
CA MET A 149 4.26 -9.63 -1.13
C MET A 149 4.05 -8.89 -2.45
N LEU A 150 2.78 -8.63 -2.80
CA LEU A 150 2.46 -7.94 -4.05
C LEU A 150 2.96 -6.49 -4.02
N ARG A 151 2.81 -5.82 -2.87
CA ARG A 151 3.32 -4.46 -2.67
C ARG A 151 4.83 -4.40 -2.71
N PHE A 152 5.50 -5.40 -2.15
CA PHE A 152 6.95 -5.53 -2.18
C PHE A 152 7.48 -5.72 -3.60
N VAL A 153 6.87 -6.60 -4.41
CA VAL A 153 7.24 -6.79 -5.81
C VAL A 153 7.02 -5.51 -6.63
N ASP A 154 5.90 -4.82 -6.40
CA ASP A 154 5.60 -3.55 -7.06
C ASP A 154 6.62 -2.46 -6.70
N TRP A 155 6.94 -2.32 -5.42
CA TRP A 155 7.99 -1.42 -4.92
C TRP A 155 9.36 -1.75 -5.50
N LEU A 156 9.72 -3.04 -5.58
CA LEU A 156 10.97 -3.49 -6.18
C LEU A 156 11.06 -3.11 -7.66
N ALA A 157 9.99 -3.33 -8.44
CA ALA A 157 9.96 -3.10 -9.88
C ALA A 157 9.85 -1.61 -10.27
N SER A 158 9.47 -0.74 -9.33
CA SER A 158 9.26 0.68 -9.58
C SER A 158 10.29 1.54 -8.83
N GLU A 159 10.05 1.77 -7.54
CA GLU A 159 10.76 2.74 -6.71
C GLU A 159 12.21 2.31 -6.45
N TRP A 160 12.43 1.05 -6.06
CA TRP A 160 13.75 0.59 -5.64
C TRP A 160 14.71 0.39 -6.82
N SER A 161 14.27 -0.30 -7.87
CA SER A 161 15.05 -0.57 -9.09
C SER A 161 15.40 0.70 -9.86
N GLY A 162 14.66 1.79 -9.64
CA GLY A 162 14.86 3.06 -10.35
C GLY A 162 14.35 3.03 -11.79
N THR A 163 13.64 1.96 -12.21
CA THR A 163 12.94 1.86 -13.49
C THR A 163 11.54 2.48 -13.47
N GLY A 164 10.98 2.73 -12.29
CA GLY A 164 10.11 3.88 -12.14
C GLY A 164 10.98 5.12 -12.18
N LEU A 165 10.78 6.03 -13.15
CA LEU A 165 11.30 7.41 -13.20
C LEU A 165 11.80 7.84 -11.81
N ALA A 166 13.08 7.62 -11.52
CA ALA A 166 13.54 7.63 -10.15
C ALA A 166 13.39 9.05 -9.59
N LEU A 167 12.35 9.19 -8.78
CA LEU A 167 12.27 10.08 -7.63
C LEU A 167 13.40 9.68 -6.67
N ALA A 168 14.65 9.87 -7.09
CA ALA A 168 15.69 10.15 -6.12
C ALA A 168 15.12 11.27 -5.25
N GLU A 169 15.16 11.09 -3.94
CA GLU A 169 14.69 12.06 -2.96
C GLU A 169 15.57 13.31 -3.09
N ARG A 170 15.29 14.08 -4.12
CA ARG A 170 16.04 15.27 -4.51
C ARG A 170 15.40 16.42 -3.79
N VAL A 171 16.25 17.25 -3.22
CA VAL A 171 15.84 18.37 -2.41
C VAL A 171 15.87 19.63 -3.27
N VAL A 172 15.01 20.59 -2.95
CA VAL A 172 15.10 21.95 -3.47
C VAL A 172 16.55 22.45 -3.34
N GLY A 173 17.11 22.95 -4.45
CA GLY A 173 18.51 23.36 -4.57
C GLY A 173 19.40 22.35 -5.32
N ASP A 174 18.97 21.11 -5.49
CA ASP A 174 19.72 20.10 -6.24
C ASP A 174 19.83 20.44 -7.73
N HIS A 175 21.03 20.27 -8.30
CA HIS A 175 21.22 20.38 -9.74
C HIS A 175 20.55 19.21 -10.47
N LEU A 176 19.59 19.51 -11.34
CA LEU A 176 18.87 18.48 -12.09
C LEU A 176 19.60 18.17 -13.39
N PRO A 177 20.05 16.92 -13.62
CA PRO A 177 20.59 16.56 -14.92
C PRO A 177 19.47 16.61 -15.97
N ALA A 178 19.72 17.32 -17.07
CA ALA A 178 18.79 17.36 -18.20
C ALA A 178 18.92 16.06 -19.01
N PRO A 179 17.81 15.38 -19.36
CA PRO A 179 17.83 14.24 -20.26
C PRO A 179 18.39 14.62 -21.63
N ASP A 180 19.11 13.70 -22.27
CA ASP A 180 19.61 13.92 -23.63
C ASP A 180 18.45 14.21 -24.59
N GLY A 181 18.59 15.30 -25.33
CA GLY A 181 17.58 15.78 -26.29
C GLY A 181 16.55 16.74 -25.73
N ALA A 182 16.45 16.94 -24.41
CA ALA A 182 15.52 17.91 -23.83
C ALA A 182 15.88 19.35 -24.26
N THR A 183 14.89 20.09 -24.78
CA THR A 183 15.04 21.48 -25.24
C THR A 183 14.44 22.47 -24.26
N THR A 184 13.52 22.03 -23.40
CA THR A 184 12.79 22.91 -22.49
C THR A 184 12.56 22.21 -21.16
N VAL A 185 12.60 22.97 -20.06
CA VAL A 185 12.17 22.52 -18.74
C VAL A 185 11.01 23.38 -18.24
N ARG A 186 9.94 22.73 -17.79
CA ARG A 186 8.79 23.35 -17.13
C ARG A 186 8.94 23.19 -15.61
N PHE A 187 8.90 24.30 -14.90
CA PHE A 187 9.00 24.37 -13.45
C PHE A 187 7.65 24.07 -12.78
N PRO A 188 7.64 23.75 -11.47
CA PRO A 188 6.41 23.54 -10.71
C PRO A 188 5.43 24.72 -10.76
N SER A 189 5.94 25.95 -10.76
CA SER A 189 5.16 27.19 -10.96
C SER A 189 4.48 27.31 -12.33
N GLY A 190 4.80 26.42 -13.28
CA GLY A 190 4.30 26.46 -14.65
C GLY A 190 5.13 27.31 -15.61
N SER A 191 6.15 28.02 -15.10
CA SER A 191 7.12 28.73 -15.92
C SER A 191 7.96 27.75 -16.76
N GLN A 192 8.38 28.16 -17.95
CA GLN A 192 9.16 27.35 -18.88
C GLN A 192 10.45 28.06 -19.24
N ILE A 193 11.55 27.32 -19.26
CA ILE A 193 12.88 27.82 -19.61
C ILE A 193 13.46 26.90 -20.68
N GLU A 194 13.99 27.51 -21.74
CA GLU A 194 14.73 26.80 -22.78
C GLU A 194 16.12 26.42 -22.27
N ILE A 195 16.55 25.19 -22.58
CA ILE A 195 17.82 24.63 -22.09
C ILE A 195 18.75 24.33 -23.27
N ASP A 196 19.85 25.07 -23.35
CA ASP A 196 20.80 25.03 -24.47
C ASP A 196 21.82 23.88 -24.35
N GLY A 197 21.33 22.64 -24.19
CA GLY A 197 22.19 21.45 -24.18
C GLY A 197 23.16 21.36 -22.99
N THR A 198 23.07 22.28 -22.01
CA THR A 198 23.75 22.12 -20.73
C THR A 198 23.10 20.96 -19.98
N ARG A 199 23.87 19.90 -19.75
CA ARG A 199 23.40 18.66 -19.10
C ARG A 199 22.88 18.83 -17.67
N THR A 200 22.86 20.04 -17.12
CA THR A 200 22.36 20.33 -15.77
C THR A 200 21.59 21.64 -15.71
N VAL A 201 20.39 21.60 -15.14
CA VAL A 201 19.60 22.77 -14.77
C VAL A 201 20.02 23.22 -13.38
N ARG A 202 20.43 24.50 -13.27
CA ARG A 202 20.81 25.15 -12.01
C ARG A 202 19.63 25.99 -11.50
N GLY A 203 19.51 26.14 -10.17
CA GLY A 203 18.54 27.08 -9.57
C GLY A 203 17.14 26.50 -9.30
N THR A 204 17.05 25.24 -8.91
CA THR A 204 15.79 24.59 -8.55
C THR A 204 15.30 24.99 -7.16
N GLY A 205 14.87 26.24 -7.03
CA GLY A 205 14.40 26.83 -5.76
C GLY A 205 12.97 26.44 -5.35
N GLU A 206 12.23 25.74 -6.22
CA GLU A 206 10.84 25.37 -5.96
C GLU A 206 10.70 23.86 -5.72
N ALA A 207 9.93 23.48 -4.70
CA ALA A 207 9.49 22.11 -4.52
C ALA A 207 8.36 21.78 -5.51
N GLY A 208 8.31 20.55 -5.98
CA GLY A 208 7.29 20.07 -6.92
C GLY A 208 7.87 19.40 -8.16
N PHE A 209 7.05 19.26 -9.20
CA PHE A 209 7.38 18.49 -10.40
C PHE A 209 7.98 19.37 -11.52
N TYR A 210 9.21 19.07 -11.90
CA TYR A 210 9.90 19.62 -13.06
C TYR A 210 9.70 18.68 -14.24
N ARG A 211 9.27 19.21 -15.39
CA ARG A 211 9.04 18.41 -16.60
C ARG A 211 10.00 18.82 -17.69
N PHE A 212 10.79 17.88 -18.20
CA PHE A 212 11.66 18.07 -19.35
C PHE A 212 10.90 17.74 -20.63
N LEU A 213 11.00 18.61 -21.61
CA LEU A 213 10.20 18.63 -22.83
C LEU A 213 11.10 18.64 -24.08
N VAL A 214 10.57 18.10 -25.17
CA VAL A 214 11.05 18.28 -26.55
C VAL A 214 9.87 18.73 -27.39
N GLY A 215 9.90 20.01 -27.81
CA GLY A 215 8.70 20.67 -28.31
C GLY A 215 7.57 20.54 -27.29
N ASP A 216 6.45 19.92 -27.69
CA ASP A 216 5.27 19.72 -26.85
C ASP A 216 5.24 18.37 -26.10
N SER A 217 6.23 17.50 -26.32
CA SER A 217 6.26 16.15 -25.73
C SER A 217 7.07 16.12 -24.43
N THR A 218 6.53 15.48 -23.38
CA THR A 218 7.24 15.29 -22.11
C THR A 218 8.21 14.12 -22.20
N LEU A 219 9.50 14.39 -22.08
CA LEU A 219 10.56 13.38 -22.04
C LEU A 219 10.75 12.79 -20.63
N SER A 220 10.71 13.63 -19.60
CA SER A 220 11.00 13.19 -18.23
C SER A 220 10.32 14.09 -17.21
N VAL A 221 10.03 13.54 -16.03
CA VAL A 221 9.48 14.26 -14.89
C VAL A 221 10.35 13.97 -13.67
N VAL A 222 10.79 15.02 -12.99
CA VAL A 222 11.58 14.93 -11.77
C VAL A 222 10.88 15.71 -10.67
N ALA A 223 10.63 15.10 -9.51
CA ALA A 223 10.14 15.84 -8.35
C ALA A 223 11.28 16.27 -7.44
N LEU A 224 11.15 17.48 -6.88
CA LEU A 224 11.97 17.99 -5.81
C LEU A 224 11.13 18.18 -4.54
N ASN A 225 11.65 17.71 -3.42
CA ASN A 225 11.04 17.83 -2.11
C ASN A 225 11.66 19.01 -1.33
N PRO A 226 10.90 19.65 -0.42
CA PRO A 226 11.48 20.64 0.48
C PRO A 226 12.52 19.99 1.43
N PRO A 227 13.54 20.74 1.90
CA PRO A 227 14.55 20.20 2.81
C PRO A 227 13.93 19.71 4.11
N ARG A 228 14.19 18.44 4.47
CA ARG A 228 13.71 17.86 5.75
C ARG A 228 14.27 18.59 6.98
N SER A 229 15.39 19.30 6.85
CA SER A 229 16.01 20.10 7.92
C SER A 229 15.20 21.34 8.33
N GLU A 230 14.25 21.79 7.51
CA GLU A 230 13.33 22.89 7.85
C GLU A 230 12.06 22.42 8.54
N SER A 231 11.74 21.12 8.46
CA SER A 231 10.63 20.53 9.19
C SER A 231 11.07 20.21 10.62
N ARG A 232 10.79 21.13 11.55
CA ARG A 232 10.85 20.80 12.99
C ARG A 232 9.74 19.82 13.30
N LEU A 233 10.07 18.53 13.31
CA LEU A 233 9.17 17.43 13.67
C LEU A 233 9.06 17.23 15.19
N GLU A 234 9.65 18.13 15.99
CA GLU A 234 9.46 18.13 17.43
C GLU A 234 7.98 18.37 17.75
N PRO A 235 7.37 17.56 18.63
CA PRO A 235 6.01 17.80 19.09
C PRO A 235 5.85 19.24 19.55
N LEU A 236 4.89 19.96 18.97
CA LEU A 236 4.52 21.29 19.43
C LEU A 236 3.98 21.19 20.86
N SER A 237 4.46 22.05 21.77
CA SER A 237 3.91 22.11 23.11
C SER A 237 2.44 22.57 23.09
N GLU A 238 1.65 22.08 24.04
CA GLU A 238 0.20 22.37 24.15
C GLU A 238 -0.11 23.88 24.15
N ASP A 239 0.75 24.68 24.79
CA ASP A 239 0.64 26.14 24.83
C ASP A 239 0.75 26.79 23.44
N ARG A 240 1.55 26.20 22.54
CA ARG A 240 1.71 26.69 21.16
C ARG A 240 0.54 26.29 20.28
N ILE A 241 0.00 25.09 20.48
CA ILE A 241 -1.16 24.57 19.73
C ILE A 241 -2.40 25.41 20.03
N SER A 242 -2.68 25.64 21.32
CA SER A 242 -3.81 26.47 21.77
C SER A 242 -3.70 27.92 21.29
N SER A 243 -2.50 28.50 21.30
CA SER A 243 -2.26 29.86 20.81
C SER A 243 -2.43 30.00 19.28
N ALA A 244 -2.15 28.94 18.51
CA ALA A 244 -2.21 28.99 17.04
C ALA A 244 -3.60 28.68 16.46
N ILE A 245 -4.34 27.78 17.10
CA ILE A 245 -5.62 27.27 16.59
C ILE A 245 -6.83 27.93 17.28
N GLY A 246 -6.64 28.45 18.50
CA GLY A 246 -7.67 29.12 19.27
C GLY A 246 -8.17 28.32 20.47
N PRO A 247 -9.03 28.90 21.32
CA PRO A 247 -9.43 28.34 22.62
C PRO A 247 -10.38 27.13 22.54
N GLU A 248 -10.82 26.72 21.35
CA GLU A 248 -11.73 25.59 21.15
C GLU A 248 -11.00 24.25 20.88
N VAL A 249 -9.70 24.16 21.16
CA VAL A 249 -8.95 22.91 21.02
C VAL A 249 -9.12 22.04 22.25
N SER A 250 -9.67 20.84 22.08
CA SER A 250 -9.65 19.77 23.08
C SER A 250 -8.57 18.74 22.75
N VAL A 251 -7.65 18.51 23.68
CA VAL A 251 -6.63 17.45 23.55
C VAL A 251 -7.22 16.16 24.12
N VAL A 252 -7.28 15.13 23.28
CA VAL A 252 -7.82 13.82 23.68
C VAL A 252 -6.68 12.81 23.71
N GLU A 253 -6.23 12.45 24.92
CA GLU A 253 -5.08 11.55 25.12
C GLU A 253 -5.43 10.06 24.95
N ARG A 254 -6.73 9.71 24.96
CA ARG A 254 -7.19 8.31 24.92
C ARG A 254 -8.06 8.03 23.70
N GLU A 255 -7.65 7.05 22.89
CA GLU A 255 -8.31 6.63 21.65
C GLU A 255 -9.80 6.26 21.83
N ALA A 256 -10.18 5.79 23.01
CA ALA A 256 -11.57 5.48 23.34
C ALA A 256 -12.47 6.73 23.44
N GLU A 257 -11.93 7.88 23.84
CA GLU A 257 -12.65 9.16 23.95
C GLU A 257 -12.76 9.86 22.58
N TRP A 258 -11.82 9.60 21.67
CA TRP A 258 -11.80 10.15 20.31
C TRP A 258 -13.06 9.79 19.50
N ARG A 259 -13.53 8.55 19.63
CA ARG A 259 -14.78 8.10 18.99
C ARG A 259 -16.02 8.77 19.57
N GLY A 260 -15.97 9.25 20.81
CA GLY A 260 -17.09 9.96 21.44
C GLY A 260 -17.21 11.40 20.93
N GLU A 261 -16.11 12.14 20.95
CA GLU A 261 -16.08 13.57 20.58
C GLU A 261 -16.32 13.78 19.07
N VAL A 262 -15.58 13.08 18.20
CA VAL A 262 -15.67 13.27 16.74
C VAL A 262 -17.06 12.91 16.19
N PHE A 263 -17.75 11.94 16.79
CA PHE A 263 -19.08 11.51 16.32
C PHE A 263 -20.23 12.31 16.95
N ARG A 264 -20.10 12.79 18.19
CA ARG A 264 -21.10 13.69 18.80
C ARG A 264 -21.19 15.01 18.07
N GLU A 265 -20.08 15.54 17.59
CA GLU A 265 -20.05 16.86 16.97
C GLU A 265 -20.59 16.85 15.52
N ARG A 266 -20.62 15.68 14.87
CA ARG A 266 -21.13 15.51 13.50
C ARG A 266 -22.57 15.03 13.38
N GLN A 267 -23.16 14.49 14.44
CA GLN A 267 -24.60 14.23 14.45
C GLN A 267 -25.30 15.47 14.99
N GLY A 268 -25.86 16.27 14.06
CA GLY A 268 -26.69 17.42 14.40
C GLY A 268 -27.76 17.06 15.45
N PRO A 269 -28.31 18.06 16.17
CA PRO A 269 -29.12 17.86 17.37
C PRO A 269 -30.15 16.74 17.15
N GLU A 270 -30.08 15.69 17.98
CA GLU A 270 -30.83 14.44 17.81
C GLU A 270 -32.35 14.69 17.79
N LEU A 271 -32.90 14.97 16.60
CA LEU A 271 -34.31 15.23 16.38
C LEU A 271 -35.18 13.99 16.65
N TRP A 272 -34.57 12.80 16.67
CA TRP A 272 -35.24 11.53 16.91
C TRP A 272 -36.03 11.52 18.22
N ASN A 273 -35.45 12.06 19.31
CA ASN A 273 -36.13 12.07 20.61
C ASN A 273 -37.35 13.01 20.58
N ARG A 274 -37.23 14.15 19.87
CA ARG A 274 -38.35 15.08 19.67
C ARG A 274 -39.43 14.45 18.79
N LEU A 275 -39.05 13.74 17.72
CA LEU A 275 -39.96 13.04 16.82
C LEU A 275 -40.73 11.92 17.52
N LEU A 276 -40.05 11.11 18.34
CA LEU A 276 -40.67 10.10 19.19
C LEU A 276 -41.68 10.71 20.14
N LEU A 277 -41.31 11.80 20.82
CA LEU A 277 -42.19 12.47 21.76
C LEU A 277 -43.45 12.99 21.07
N SER A 278 -43.31 13.58 19.88
CA SER A 278 -44.46 14.00 19.08
C SER A 278 -45.31 12.83 18.56
N ALA A 279 -44.70 11.71 18.16
CA ALA A 279 -45.44 10.53 17.74
C ALA A 279 -46.24 9.90 18.90
N LEU A 280 -45.64 9.85 20.09
CA LEU A 280 -46.31 9.42 21.31
C LEU A 280 -47.49 10.33 21.64
N LEU A 281 -47.32 11.65 21.51
CA LEU A 281 -48.37 12.63 21.78
C LEU A 281 -49.54 12.51 20.78
N LEU A 282 -49.24 12.25 19.51
CA LEU A 282 -50.24 11.95 18.48
C LEU A 282 -51.05 10.69 18.81
N LEU A 283 -50.39 9.61 19.23
CA LEU A 283 -51.06 8.37 19.63
C LEU A 283 -51.98 8.55 20.84
N LEU A 284 -51.58 9.38 21.81
CA LEU A 284 -52.42 9.69 22.97
C LEU A 284 -53.65 10.50 22.56
N ILE A 285 -53.51 11.46 21.64
CA ILE A 285 -54.64 12.22 21.10
C ILE A 285 -55.59 11.30 20.33
N GLU A 286 -55.07 10.39 19.51
CA GLU A 286 -55.88 9.43 18.75
C GLU A 286 -56.63 8.47 19.67
N ALA A 287 -55.97 7.94 20.71
CA ALA A 287 -56.61 7.08 21.71
C ALA A 287 -57.72 7.83 22.48
N PHE A 288 -57.52 9.12 22.78
CA PHE A 288 -58.53 9.94 23.43
C PHE A 288 -59.72 10.25 22.49
N ALA A 289 -59.45 10.53 21.22
CA ALA A 289 -60.49 10.75 20.22
C ALA A 289 -61.32 9.48 19.96
N ALA A 290 -60.67 8.32 19.89
CA ALA A 290 -61.32 7.03 19.70
C ALA A 290 -62.20 6.62 20.90
N THR A 291 -61.78 6.97 22.11
CA THR A 291 -62.58 6.73 23.34
C THR A 291 -63.71 7.74 23.52
N SER A 292 -63.61 8.92 22.88
CA SER A 292 -64.65 9.97 22.91
C SER A 292 -65.71 9.84 21.80
N GLY A 293 -65.51 8.93 20.84
CA GLY A 293 -66.32 8.78 19.63
C GLY A 293 -67.44 7.74 19.73
N THR A 294 -68.39 7.88 20.65
CA THR A 294 -69.73 7.26 20.51
C THR A 294 -70.72 8.31 20.02
N GLY A 295 -70.76 8.50 18.70
CA GLY A 295 -71.76 9.34 18.02
C GLY A 295 -72.23 8.69 16.73
N SER A 296 -73.43 8.11 16.74
CA SER A 296 -74.12 7.52 15.59
C SER A 296 -74.23 8.47 14.39
N PRO A 297 -74.39 7.91 13.18
CA PRO A 297 -75.54 8.29 12.39
C PRO A 297 -76.40 7.09 11.97
N LEU A 298 -77.71 7.34 12.09
CA LEU A 298 -78.84 6.52 11.64
C LEU A 298 -78.89 6.40 10.11
N GLY A 299 -79.15 5.18 9.65
CA GLY A 299 -80.20 4.82 8.68
C GLY A 299 -80.08 5.25 7.21
N ILE A 300 -80.10 4.27 6.31
CA ILE A 300 -81.16 4.08 5.29
C ILE A 300 -81.14 2.61 4.85
N ARG A 301 -82.35 2.04 4.76
CA ARG A 301 -82.73 0.66 4.41
C ARG A 301 -83.13 0.59 2.93
N ARG A 302 -82.96 -0.61 2.33
CA ARG A 302 -83.61 -1.23 1.13
C ARG A 302 -82.57 -1.76 0.15
N ASP A 303 -82.70 -2.92 -0.49
CA ASP A 303 -83.72 -3.97 -0.47
C ASP A 303 -83.08 -5.31 -0.89
N SER A 304 -83.77 -6.37 -0.53
CA SER A 304 -83.68 -7.78 -0.92
C SER A 304 -83.42 -8.07 -2.41
N GLU A 305 -82.68 -9.14 -2.73
CA GLU A 305 -83.14 -10.17 -3.69
C GLU A 305 -82.36 -11.51 -3.60
N SER A 306 -83.11 -12.60 -3.37
CA SER A 306 -82.93 -13.98 -3.88
C SER A 306 -81.71 -14.85 -3.50
N ALA A 307 -81.99 -15.86 -2.66
CA ALA A 307 -81.39 -17.21 -2.70
C ALA A 307 -82.12 -18.06 -3.80
N PRO A 308 -81.92 -19.39 -4.00
CA PRO A 308 -80.97 -20.37 -3.42
C PRO A 308 -80.43 -21.43 -4.43
N GLY A 309 -79.66 -22.42 -3.95
CA GLY A 309 -79.53 -23.76 -4.54
C GLY A 309 -78.13 -24.09 -5.09
N ALA A 310 -77.57 -25.29 -5.01
CA ALA A 310 -77.89 -26.56 -4.35
C ALA A 310 -76.61 -27.43 -4.48
N ARG A 311 -76.26 -28.23 -3.46
CA ARG A 311 -75.34 -29.38 -3.55
C ARG A 311 -76.01 -30.49 -4.41
N PRO A 312 -75.34 -31.57 -4.92
CA PRO A 312 -74.15 -32.26 -4.38
C PRO A 312 -73.12 -32.82 -5.42
N ALA A 313 -72.07 -33.48 -4.90
CA ALA A 313 -71.08 -34.35 -5.58
C ALA A 313 -71.68 -35.72 -5.99
N PRO A 314 -70.94 -36.81 -6.35
CA PRO A 314 -69.53 -37.00 -6.75
C PRO A 314 -69.39 -37.88 -8.04
N SER A 315 -68.18 -38.17 -8.50
CA SER A 315 -67.88 -39.40 -9.30
C SER A 315 -66.41 -39.79 -9.18
N GLU A 316 -66.19 -40.98 -8.64
CA GLU A 316 -64.96 -41.76 -8.71
C GLU A 316 -64.65 -42.18 -10.16
N LEU A 317 -63.37 -42.47 -10.44
CA LEU A 317 -62.86 -43.72 -11.06
C LEU A 317 -61.36 -43.50 -11.33
N VAL A 318 -60.48 -44.10 -10.53
CA VAL A 318 -59.79 -45.40 -10.79
C VAL A 318 -58.76 -45.32 -11.92
N GLY A 319 -57.51 -45.68 -11.60
CA GLY A 319 -56.55 -46.11 -12.60
C GLY A 319 -55.08 -46.08 -12.19
N SER A 320 -54.60 -47.17 -11.57
CA SER A 320 -53.30 -47.84 -11.81
C SER A 320 -51.97 -47.06 -11.62
N ALA A 321 -51.14 -47.46 -10.64
CA ALA A 321 -49.96 -48.35 -10.81
C ALA A 321 -48.74 -47.61 -11.42
N THR A 322 -47.47 -47.68 -10.98
CA THR A 322 -46.69 -48.68 -10.24
C THR A 322 -45.27 -48.10 -10.04
N SER A 323 -44.62 -48.46 -8.92
CA SER A 323 -43.20 -48.91 -8.80
C SER A 323 -42.00 -48.09 -9.34
N GLY A 324 -41.00 -47.91 -8.46
CA GLY A 324 -39.55 -47.97 -8.78
C GLY A 324 -38.77 -46.68 -8.46
N SER A 325 -38.13 -46.53 -7.30
CA SER A 325 -36.72 -46.91 -7.00
C SER A 325 -35.70 -46.52 -8.08
N SER A 326 -34.97 -45.43 -7.84
CA SER A 326 -33.50 -45.39 -7.64
C SER A 326 -33.09 -44.01 -7.12
#